data_AF-A0A963HWE3-F1
#
_entry.id   AF-A0A963HWE3-F1
#
_cell.length_a   1.000
_cell.length_b   1.000
_cell.length_c   1.000
_cell.angle_alpha   90.00
_cell.angle_beta   90.00
_cell.angle_gamma   90.00
#
_symmetry.space_group_name_H-M   'P 1'
#
loop_
_entity.id
_entity.type
_entity.pdbx_description
1 polymer ?
#
loop_
_entity_poly.entity_id
_entity_poly.type
_entity_poly.pdbx_seq_one_letter_code
_entity_poly.pdbx_strand_id
1 'polypeptide(L)' 'MSGIDSPIGRCEKVREMVLLDETQGECACEHGCPPGQDCPLEGHFAQVSGMSDATAESIAAKMKQAK' A
#
# COMPACT_ATOMS: atom_id res chain seq x y z
N MET A 1 13.02 -9.76 17.53
CA MET A 1 12.57 -8.64 16.68
C MET A 1 11.71 -9.24 15.60
N SER A 2 10.39 -9.07 15.68
CA SER A 2 9.50 -9.44 14.59
C SER A 2 9.81 -8.46 13.45
N GLY A 3 10.43 -8.96 12.38
CA GLY A 3 10.61 -8.18 11.18
C GLY A 3 9.25 -7.69 10.72
N ILE A 4 9.20 -6.45 10.25
CA ILE A 4 8.04 -5.95 9.51
C ILE A 4 7.94 -6.86 8.28
N ASP A 5 6.99 -7.80 8.28
CA ASP A 5 6.66 -8.65 7.12
C ASP A 5 5.86 -7.84 6.08
N SER A 6 5.64 -6.55 6.34
CA SER A 6 5.02 -5.65 5.39
C SER A 6 6.00 -5.35 4.24
N PRO A 7 5.52 -5.41 2.99
CA PRO A 7 6.32 -5.03 1.83
C PRO A 7 6.80 -3.58 1.97
N ILE A 8 8.09 -3.35 1.67
CA ILE A 8 8.71 -2.02 1.72
C ILE A 8 9.28 -1.66 0.36
N GLY A 9 9.11 -0.41 -0.04
CA GLY A 9 9.59 0.15 -1.31
C GLY A 9 10.55 1.31 -1.06
N ARG A 10 11.50 1.55 -1.97
CA ARG A 10 12.35 2.74 -1.91
C ARG A 10 11.71 3.86 -2.74
N CYS A 11 11.28 4.93 -2.09
CA CYS A 11 10.74 6.09 -2.79
C CYS A 11 11.85 7.09 -3.13
N GLU A 12 12.10 7.35 -4.40
CA GLU A 12 13.15 8.29 -4.83
C GLU A 12 12.78 9.76 -4.60
N LYS A 13 11.48 10.06 -4.46
CA LYS A 13 10.98 11.43 -4.21
C LYS A 13 11.35 11.92 -2.82
N VAL A 14 11.10 11.09 -1.80
CA VAL A 14 11.46 11.39 -0.41
C VAL A 14 12.81 10.80 -0.01
N ARG A 15 13.38 9.92 -0.84
CA ARG A 15 14.69 9.26 -0.63
C ARG A 15 14.73 8.37 0.62
N GLU A 16 13.58 7.83 0.99
CA GLU A 16 13.37 6.98 2.17
C GLU A 16 12.71 5.64 1.80
N MET A 17 12.72 4.71 2.74
CA MET A 17 11.96 3.47 2.65
C MET A 17 10.53 3.76 3.09
N VAL A 18 9.56 3.45 2.23
CA VAL A 18 8.12 3.61 2.51
C VAL A 18 7.46 2.25 2.65
N LEU A 19 6.40 2.18 3.44
CA LEU A 19 5.62 0.97 3.55
C LEU A 19 4.68 0.86 2.34
N LEU A 20 4.49 -0.36 1.84
CA LEU A 20 3.64 -0.64 0.68
C LEU A 20 2.35 -1.38 1.10
N ASP A 21 2.21 -1.73 2.38
CA ASP A 21 0.97 -2.27 2.93
C ASP A 21 -0.06 -1.21 3.30
N GLU A 22 0.31 0.06 3.23
CA GLU A 22 -0.59 1.21 3.28
C GLU A 22 -1.09 1.60 1.89
N THR A 23 -2.11 2.46 1.83
CA THR A 23 -2.61 3.01 0.57
C THR A 23 -1.69 4.11 0.04
N GLN A 24 -1.67 4.32 -1.28
CA GLN A 24 -0.92 5.43 -1.88
C GLN A 24 -1.33 6.79 -1.30
N GLY A 25 -2.61 6.96 -0.91
CA GLY A 25 -3.11 8.19 -0.31
C GLY A 25 -2.57 8.44 1.10
N GLU A 26 -2.41 7.39 1.90
CA GLU A 26 -1.80 7.49 3.24
C GLU A 26 -0.33 7.84 3.12
N CYS A 27 0.43 7.13 2.28
CA CYS A 27 1.84 7.42 2.06
C CYS A 27 2.03 8.85 1.56
N ALA A 28 1.19 9.31 0.63
CA ALA A 28 1.21 10.69 0.15
C ALA A 28 0.91 11.72 1.26
N CYS A 29 0.01 11.41 2.18
CA CYS A 29 -0.32 12.26 3.32
C CYS A 29 0.83 12.32 4.34
N GLU A 30 1.41 11.17 4.67
CA GLU A 30 2.52 11.03 5.62
C GLU A 30 3.78 11.73 5.13
N HIS A 31 4.09 11.58 3.83
CA HIS A 31 5.30 12.11 3.21
C HIS A 31 5.11 13.47 2.52
N GLY A 32 3.88 14.01 2.51
CA GLY A 32 3.57 15.29 1.87
C GLY A 32 3.78 15.30 0.36
N CYS A 33 3.53 14.18 -0.31
CA CYS A 33 3.66 14.07 -1.76
C CYS A 33 2.71 15.08 -2.45
N PRO A 34 3.20 15.89 -3.38
CA PRO A 34 2.37 16.89 -4.06
C PRO A 34 1.27 16.21 -4.89
N PRO A 35 0.02 16.73 -4.85
CA PRO A 35 -1.07 16.18 -5.63
C PRO A 35 -0.80 16.34 -7.14
N GLY A 36 -1.06 15.28 -7.91
CA GLY A 36 -0.92 15.30 -9.37
C GLY A 36 0.49 14.98 -9.90
N GLN A 37 1.42 14.50 -9.07
CA GLN A 37 2.63 13.84 -9.59
C GLN A 37 2.42 12.34 -9.75
N ASP A 38 2.92 11.79 -10.87
CA ASP A 38 3.10 10.36 -11.04
C ASP A 38 3.98 9.80 -9.91
N CYS A 39 3.41 8.91 -9.12
CA CYS A 39 4.13 8.22 -8.07
C CYS A 39 4.95 7.09 -8.71
N PRO A 40 6.28 7.01 -8.49
CA PRO A 40 7.09 5.94 -9.06
C PRO A 40 6.75 4.55 -8.46
N LEU A 41 6.03 4.53 -7.35
CA LEU A 41 5.54 3.34 -6.66
C LEU A 41 4.03 3.13 -6.87
N GLU A 42 3.41 3.86 -7.81
CA GLU A 42 2.02 3.64 -8.18
C GLU A 42 1.80 2.18 -8.58
N GLY A 43 0.74 1.56 -8.06
CA GLY A 43 0.44 0.15 -8.27
C GLY A 43 1.22 -0.83 -7.39
N HIS A 44 2.15 -0.37 -6.56
CA HIS A 44 2.81 -1.19 -5.54
C HIS A 44 2.16 -1.10 -4.15
N PHE A 45 1.37 -0.06 -3.90
CA PHE A 45 0.65 0.13 -2.66
C PHE A 45 -0.57 -0.79 -2.55
N ALA A 46 -0.91 -1.17 -1.32
CA ALA A 46 -2.13 -1.90 -1.04
C ALA A 46 -3.38 -1.07 -1.37
N GLN A 47 -4.43 -1.75 -1.84
CA GLN A 47 -5.74 -1.12 -2.04
C GLN A 47 -6.43 -0.80 -0.71
N VAL A 48 -6.10 -1.53 0.35
CA VAL A 48 -6.63 -1.35 1.71
C VAL A 48 -5.46 -1.47 2.69
N SER A 49 -5.31 -0.49 3.56
CA SER A 49 -4.22 -0.41 4.54
C SER A 49 -4.21 -1.61 5.48
N GLY A 50 -3.04 -2.20 5.68
CA GLY A 50 -2.85 -3.39 6.51
C GLY A 50 -3.43 -4.67 5.91
N MET A 51 -3.83 -4.66 4.64
CA MET A 51 -4.25 -5.86 3.91
C MET A 51 -3.36 -6.08 2.69
N SER A 52 -2.70 -7.23 2.66
CA SER A 52 -2.05 -7.72 1.45
C SER A 52 -3.10 -8.04 0.37
N ASP A 53 -2.77 -7.90 -0.92
CA ASP A 53 -3.69 -8.22 -2.03
C ASP A 53 -4.30 -9.62 -1.91
N ALA A 54 -3.51 -10.62 -1.49
CA ALA A 54 -4.01 -11.98 -1.26
C ALA A 54 -5.15 -12.05 -0.22
N THR A 55 -5.08 -11.20 0.81
CA THR A 55 -6.12 -11.09 1.83
C THR A 55 -7.35 -10.36 1.28
N ALA A 56 -7.13 -9.29 0.50
CA ALA A 56 -8.21 -8.55 -0.14
C ALA A 56 -9.02 -9.43 -1.12
N GLU A 57 -8.34 -10.21 -1.97
CA GLU A 57 -8.98 -11.17 -2.87
C GLU A 57 -9.75 -12.25 -2.10
N SER A 58 -9.18 -12.76 -1.01
CA SER A 58 -9.83 -13.78 -0.17
C SER A 58 -11.12 -13.27 0.49
N ILE A 59 -11.15 -12.00 0.93
CA ILE A 59 -12.37 -11.39 1.47
C ILE A 59 -13.39 -11.12 0.37
N ALA A 60 -12.96 -10.58 -0.77
CA ALA A 60 -13.84 -10.36 -1.93
C ALA A 60 -14.49 -11.67 -2.43
N ALA A 61 -13.73 -12.76 -2.46
CA ALA A 61 -14.25 -14.09 -2.82
C ALA A 61 -15.23 -14.65 -1.77
N LYS A 62 -15.00 -14.38 -0.48
CA LYS A 62 -15.92 -14.78 0.60
C LYS A 62 -17.24 -14.01 0.58
N MET A 63 -17.20 -12.70 0.29
CA MET A 63 -18.41 -11.88 0.17
C MET A 63 -19.32 -12.33 -1.00
N LYS A 64 -18.73 -12.85 -2.08
CA LYS A 64 -19.49 -13.38 -3.23
C LYS A 64 -20.20 -14.72 -2.95
N GLN A 65 -19.76 -15.49 -1.96
CA GLN A 65 -20.35 -16.78 -1.58
C GLN A 65 -21.47 -16.66 -0.53
N ALA A 66 -21.71 -15.46 -0.01
CA ALA A 66 -22.76 -15.18 0.97
C ALA A 66 -24.09 -14.71 0.33
N LYS A 67 -24.26 -14.89 -0.98
CA LYS A 67 -25.49 -14.53 -1.71
C LYS A 67 -26.28 -15.78 -2.11
#